data_AF-A0A399SKD1-F1
#
_entry.id   AF-A0A399SKD1-F1
#
_cell.length_a   1.000
_cell.length_b   1.000
_cell.length_c   1.000
_cell.angle_alpha   90.00
_cell.angle_beta   90.00
_cell.angle_gamma   90.00
#
_symmetry.space_group_name_H-M   'P 1'
#
loop_
_entity.id
_entity.type
_entity.pdbx_description
1 polymer ?
#
loop_
_entity_poly.entity_id
_entity_poly.type
_entity_poly.pdbx_seq_one_letter_code
_entity_poly.pdbx_strand_id
1 'polypeptide(L)'
;KDAFDAQGAETFGADSFQAAKGSGAAVLRISLPAAPAEFPPRAAFGARLAAYRFDKYRTTEKPEKKPSVVAVEIAAHDPAAASAAFAPLSALADAVLFARDLVSEPANILHPEEFARRVKALESLGLEVEIVEVDWGEGVPVERYADILAADAGHKIKAVLACHNET
;
A
#
# COMPACT_ATOMS: atom_id res chain seq x y z
N LYS A 1 -23.89 19.04 6.51
CA LYS A 1 -22.43 19.20 6.32
C LYS A 1 -21.83 18.14 7.22
N ASP A 2 -21.34 17.05 6.65
CA ASP A 2 -20.78 15.97 7.47
C ASP A 2 -19.58 16.53 8.25
N ALA A 3 -19.47 16.12 9.51
CA ALA A 3 -18.39 16.57 10.38
C ALA A 3 -17.05 16.06 9.81
N PHE A 4 -16.01 16.88 9.90
CA PHE A 4 -14.66 16.46 9.52
C PHE A 4 -14.20 15.35 10.48
N ASP A 5 -14.03 14.15 9.95
CA ASP A 5 -13.70 12.93 10.69
C ASP A 5 -12.33 12.36 10.27
N ALA A 6 -11.98 11.16 10.76
CA ALA A 6 -10.71 10.52 10.44
C ALA A 6 -10.53 10.26 8.93
N GLN A 7 -11.60 9.87 8.22
CA GLN A 7 -11.57 9.68 6.78
C GLN A 7 -11.42 11.03 6.05
N GLY A 8 -12.09 12.08 6.53
CA GLY A 8 -11.91 13.45 6.08
C GLY A 8 -10.47 13.94 6.23
N ALA A 9 -9.78 13.56 7.32
CA ALA A 9 -8.36 13.84 7.50
C ALA A 9 -7.47 13.10 6.48
N GLU A 10 -7.78 11.84 6.16
CA GLU A 10 -7.09 11.09 5.09
C GLU A 10 -7.28 11.77 3.72
N THR A 11 -8.53 12.09 3.35
CA THR A 11 -8.85 12.80 2.10
C THR A 11 -8.14 14.14 2.04
N PHE A 12 -8.16 14.91 3.13
CA PHE A 12 -7.45 16.20 3.19
C PHE A 12 -5.94 16.06 2.97
N GLY A 13 -5.30 15.05 3.58
CA GLY A 13 -3.88 14.77 3.36
C GLY A 13 -3.58 14.38 1.90
N ALA A 14 -4.42 13.53 1.31
CA ALA A 14 -4.31 13.10 -0.07
C ALA A 14 -4.44 14.29 -1.05
N ASP A 15 -5.48 15.10 -0.89
CA ASP A 15 -5.77 16.24 -1.75
C ASP A 15 -4.69 17.33 -1.62
N SER A 16 -4.18 17.55 -0.41
CA SER A 16 -3.06 18.47 -0.16
C SER A 16 -1.81 18.04 -0.94
N PHE A 17 -1.47 16.75 -0.94
CA PHE A 17 -0.37 16.24 -1.75
C PHE A 17 -0.64 16.43 -3.25
N GLN A 18 -1.83 16.06 -3.73
CA GLN A 18 -2.16 16.19 -5.16
C GLN A 18 -2.09 17.64 -5.66
N ALA A 19 -2.55 18.60 -4.86
CA ALA A 19 -2.49 20.01 -5.18
C ALA A 19 -1.05 20.55 -5.21
N ALA A 20 -0.18 20.06 -4.32
CA ALA A 20 1.17 20.58 -4.15
C ALA A 20 2.28 19.81 -4.89
N LYS A 21 2.02 18.59 -5.37
CA LYS A 21 3.05 17.68 -5.91
C LYS A 21 3.88 18.29 -7.04
N GLY A 22 3.30 19.19 -7.84
CA GLY A 22 3.95 19.88 -8.96
C GLY A 22 4.34 21.33 -8.68
N SER A 23 4.36 21.76 -7.42
CA SER A 23 4.57 23.17 -7.04
C SER A 23 6.00 23.68 -7.21
N GLY A 24 6.97 22.78 -7.40
CA GLY A 24 8.41 23.09 -7.34
C GLY A 24 8.99 23.03 -5.92
N ALA A 25 8.16 22.92 -4.88
CA ALA A 25 8.64 22.71 -3.51
C ALA A 25 9.10 21.26 -3.30
N ALA A 26 10.19 21.09 -2.54
CA ALA A 26 10.70 19.78 -2.13
C ALA A 26 9.94 19.18 -0.93
N VAL A 27 9.44 20.04 -0.04
CA VAL A 27 8.76 19.65 1.20
C VAL A 27 7.38 20.29 1.24
N LEU A 28 6.34 19.49 1.45
CA LEU A 28 4.99 19.94 1.76
C LEU A 28 4.76 19.87 3.28
N ARG A 29 4.42 21.00 3.90
CA ARG A 29 3.99 21.04 5.30
C ARG A 29 2.48 21.17 5.38
N ILE A 30 1.83 20.25 6.10
CA ILE A 30 0.38 20.25 6.31
C ILE A 30 0.11 20.53 7.79
N SER A 31 -0.79 21.47 8.06
CA SER A 31 -1.23 21.80 9.42
C SER A 31 -2.74 21.65 9.53
N LEU A 32 -3.19 20.96 10.58
CA LEU A 32 -4.59 20.83 10.95
C LEU A 32 -4.80 21.51 12.32
N PRO A 33 -5.04 22.84 12.36
CA PRO A 33 -5.12 23.58 13.61
C PRO A 33 -6.32 23.12 14.44
N ALA A 34 -6.12 22.96 15.74
CA ALA A 34 -7.13 22.48 16.69
C ALA A 34 -7.78 21.13 16.33
N ALA A 35 -7.07 20.28 15.57
CA ALA A 35 -7.55 18.96 15.22
C ALA A 35 -7.39 17.96 16.37
N PRO A 36 -8.32 17.01 16.53
CA PRO A 36 -8.13 15.78 17.31
C PRO A 36 -6.78 15.10 17.02
N ALA A 37 -6.18 14.52 18.06
CA ALA A 37 -4.87 13.88 17.98
C ALA A 37 -4.79 12.73 16.95
N GLU A 38 -5.93 12.15 16.59
CA GLU A 38 -6.02 11.10 15.57
C GLU A 38 -5.92 11.61 14.12
N PHE A 39 -6.14 12.91 13.85
CA PHE A 39 -6.18 13.43 12.48
C PHE A 39 -4.81 13.61 11.82
N PRO A 40 -3.75 14.10 12.49
CA PRO A 40 -2.43 14.18 11.90
C PRO A 40 -1.89 12.86 11.32
N PRO A 41 -1.91 11.71 12.04
CA PRO A 41 -1.45 10.45 11.46
C PRO A 41 -2.35 9.95 10.31
N ARG A 42 -3.65 10.27 10.33
CA ARG A 42 -4.59 9.99 9.22
C ARG A 42 -4.27 10.82 7.98
N ALA A 43 -4.00 12.11 8.13
CA ALA A 43 -3.55 12.97 7.04
C ALA A 43 -2.22 12.50 6.44
N ALA A 44 -1.26 12.06 7.28
CA ALA A 44 -0.02 11.46 6.81
C ALA A 44 -0.28 10.20 5.97
N PHE A 45 -1.18 9.32 6.43
CA PHE A 45 -1.57 8.10 5.73
C PHE A 45 -2.19 8.40 4.36
N GLY A 46 -3.17 9.31 4.30
CA GLY A 46 -3.79 9.73 3.05
C GLY A 46 -2.80 10.35 2.06
N ALA A 47 -1.91 11.23 2.54
CA ALA A 47 -0.85 11.81 1.72
C ALA A 47 0.11 10.74 1.18
N ARG A 48 0.50 9.76 2.01
CA ARG A 48 1.37 8.65 1.60
C ARG A 48 0.74 7.78 0.51
N LEU A 49 -0.54 7.44 0.64
CA LEU A 49 -1.27 6.67 -0.37
C LEU A 49 -1.45 7.45 -1.68
N ALA A 50 -1.65 8.76 -1.60
CA ALA A 50 -1.78 9.65 -2.76
C ALA A 50 -0.43 9.89 -3.49
N ALA A 51 0.68 9.75 -2.76
CA ALA A 51 2.02 9.88 -3.31
C ALA A 51 2.50 8.68 -4.14
N TYR A 52 1.76 7.56 -4.11
CA TYR A 52 2.10 6.38 -4.90
C TYR A 52 2.22 6.70 -6.39
N ARG A 53 3.33 6.24 -6.97
CA ARG A 53 3.58 6.25 -8.41
C ARG A 53 4.31 4.97 -8.80
N PHE A 54 3.80 4.27 -9.80
CA PHE A 54 4.48 3.14 -10.42
C PHE A 54 5.43 3.63 -11.51
N ASP A 55 6.63 4.04 -11.11
CA ASP A 55 7.61 4.67 -12.00
C ASP A 55 8.59 3.69 -12.65
N LYS A 56 8.52 2.39 -12.30
CA LYS A 56 9.45 1.32 -12.76
C LYS A 56 9.68 1.31 -14.28
N TYR A 57 8.64 1.57 -15.07
CA TYR A 57 8.71 1.56 -16.54
C TYR A 57 8.69 2.96 -17.19
N ARG A 58 8.73 4.03 -16.39
CA ARG A 58 8.76 5.43 -16.88
C ARG A 58 10.19 5.91 -17.11
N THR A 59 10.93 5.21 -17.98
CA THR A 59 12.38 5.43 -18.19
C THR A 59 12.74 6.71 -18.94
N THR A 60 11.80 7.28 -19.71
CA THR A 60 12.00 8.49 -20.53
C THR A 60 11.34 9.73 -19.95
N GLU A 61 10.72 9.63 -18.76
CA GLU A 61 10.05 10.76 -18.12
C GLU A 61 11.08 11.76 -17.59
N LYS A 62 10.95 13.01 -18.04
CA LYS A 62 11.85 14.08 -17.63
C LYS A 62 11.64 14.45 -16.15
N PRO A 63 12.68 14.87 -15.42
CA PRO A 63 12.58 15.23 -13.99
C PRO A 63 11.48 16.24 -13.68
N GLU A 64 11.21 17.19 -14.58
CA GLU A 64 10.22 18.25 -14.38
C GLU A 64 8.76 17.75 -14.44
N LYS A 65 8.55 16.49 -14.87
CA LYS A 65 7.24 15.82 -14.87
C LYS A 65 7.02 14.95 -13.63
N LYS A 66 8.04 14.77 -12.80
CA LYS A 66 7.93 14.08 -11.51
C LYS A 66 7.45 15.06 -10.44
N PRO A 67 6.75 14.58 -9.40
CA PRO A 67 6.50 15.36 -8.20
C PRO A 67 7.79 16.02 -7.71
N SER A 68 7.74 17.33 -7.51
CA SER A 68 8.81 18.05 -6.84
C SER A 68 8.80 17.75 -5.35
N VAL A 69 7.61 17.48 -4.79
CA VAL A 69 7.44 17.15 -3.36
C VAL A 69 7.97 15.74 -3.11
N VAL A 70 9.06 15.65 -2.34
CA VAL A 70 9.72 14.40 -1.94
C VAL A 70 9.57 14.11 -0.45
N ALA A 71 9.09 15.07 0.34
CA ALA A 71 8.76 14.89 1.75
C ALA A 71 7.46 15.59 2.10
N VAL A 72 6.66 14.96 2.96
CA VAL A 72 5.46 15.53 3.56
C VAL A 72 5.64 15.53 5.07
N GLU A 73 5.51 16.71 5.69
CA GLU A 73 5.58 16.90 7.13
C GLU A 73 4.19 17.29 7.64
N ILE A 74 3.66 16.57 8.62
CA ILE A 74 2.37 16.90 9.26
C ILE A 74 2.63 17.54 10.61
N ALA A 75 2.12 18.76 10.82
CA ALA A 75 2.16 19.39 12.13
C ALA A 75 1.22 18.68 13.10
N ALA A 76 1.73 18.33 14.27
CA ALA A 76 0.99 17.73 15.37
C ALA A 76 1.37 18.41 16.69
N HIS A 77 0.40 18.52 17.60
CA HIS A 77 0.65 19.08 18.94
C HIS A 77 1.63 18.22 19.74
N ASP A 78 1.51 16.90 19.64
CA ASP A 78 2.46 15.92 20.17
C ASP A 78 3.03 15.08 19.03
N PRO A 79 4.21 15.46 18.48
CA PRO A 79 4.82 14.73 17.38
C PRO A 79 5.18 13.28 17.73
N ALA A 80 5.59 13.00 18.97
CA ALA A 80 5.99 11.66 19.37
C ALA A 80 4.79 10.71 19.39
N ALA A 81 3.67 11.15 19.99
CA ALA A 81 2.43 10.39 19.99
C ALA A 81 1.86 10.23 18.56
N ALA A 82 1.91 11.27 17.73
CA ALA A 82 1.45 11.20 16.34
C ALA A 82 2.29 10.24 15.50
N SER A 83 3.61 10.23 15.66
CA SER A 83 4.49 9.26 14.99
C SER A 83 4.22 7.82 15.43
N ALA A 84 3.99 7.59 16.72
CA ALA A 84 3.63 6.27 17.23
C ALA A 84 2.27 5.80 16.65
N ALA A 85 1.28 6.68 16.57
CA ALA A 85 -0.02 6.39 15.97
C ALA A 85 0.05 6.20 14.44
N PHE A 86 0.99 6.86 13.77
CA PHE A 86 1.22 6.69 12.34
C PHE A 86 1.92 5.38 12.00
N ALA A 87 2.78 4.83 12.87
CA ALA A 87 3.52 3.60 12.59
C ALA A 87 2.66 2.43 12.04
N PRO A 88 1.53 2.03 12.65
CA PRO A 88 0.68 0.99 12.09
C PRO A 88 0.00 1.39 10.77
N LEU A 89 -0.38 2.67 10.59
CA LEU A 89 -0.91 3.18 9.32
C LEU A 89 0.15 3.17 8.22
N SER A 90 1.41 3.42 8.59
CA SER A 90 2.54 3.32 7.69
C SER A 90 2.70 1.87 7.19
N ALA A 91 2.72 0.88 8.10
CA ALA A 91 2.77 -0.53 7.71
C ALA A 91 1.58 -0.93 6.81
N LEU A 92 0.38 -0.41 7.08
CA LEU A 92 -0.78 -0.60 6.22
C LEU A 92 -0.58 0.02 4.84
N ALA A 93 -0.02 1.24 4.76
CA ALA A 93 0.30 1.86 3.49
C ALA A 93 1.30 1.00 2.70
N ASP A 94 2.35 0.47 3.34
CA ASP A 94 3.29 -0.45 2.69
C ASP A 94 2.59 -1.66 2.07
N ALA A 95 1.66 -2.29 2.79
CA ALA A 95 0.87 -3.40 2.27
C ALA A 95 0.00 -2.99 1.06
N VAL A 96 -0.65 -1.83 1.12
CA VAL A 96 -1.44 -1.29 0.00
C VAL A 96 -0.56 -0.99 -1.21
N LEU A 97 0.61 -0.38 -1.01
CA LEU A 97 1.53 -0.06 -2.10
C LEU A 97 2.11 -1.33 -2.73
N PHE A 98 2.46 -2.34 -1.93
CA PHE A 98 2.87 -3.66 -2.43
C PHE A 98 1.79 -4.30 -3.32
N ALA A 99 0.54 -4.30 -2.87
CA ALA A 99 -0.57 -4.82 -3.68
C ALA A 99 -0.75 -4.02 -4.99
N ARG A 100 -0.61 -2.69 -4.94
CA ARG A 100 -0.64 -1.84 -6.14
C ARG A 100 0.52 -2.12 -7.09
N ASP A 101 1.72 -2.40 -6.58
CA ASP A 101 2.88 -2.77 -7.40
C ASP A 101 2.63 -4.09 -8.14
N LEU A 102 2.03 -5.08 -7.48
CA LEU A 102 1.64 -6.35 -8.11
C LEU A 102 0.62 -6.10 -9.23
N VAL A 103 -0.47 -5.37 -8.95
CA VAL A 103 -1.50 -5.10 -9.98
C VAL A 103 -0.98 -4.22 -11.13
N SER A 104 0.00 -3.35 -10.87
CA SER A 104 0.58 -2.46 -11.90
C SER A 104 1.62 -3.17 -12.78
N GLU A 105 2.11 -4.32 -12.35
CA GLU A 105 3.12 -5.10 -13.06
C GLU A 105 2.51 -5.73 -14.33
N PRO A 106 3.09 -5.54 -15.52
CA PRO A 106 2.61 -6.17 -16.74
C PRO A 106 2.62 -7.70 -16.66
N ALA A 107 1.66 -8.36 -17.33
CA ALA A 107 1.50 -9.81 -17.32
C ALA A 107 2.73 -10.60 -17.83
N ASN A 108 3.53 -10.01 -18.72
CA ASN A 108 4.78 -10.60 -19.19
C ASN A 108 5.91 -10.54 -18.14
N ILE A 109 5.72 -9.79 -17.05
CA ILE A 109 6.64 -9.70 -15.92
C ILE A 109 6.05 -10.40 -14.69
N LEU A 110 4.77 -10.19 -14.37
CA LEU A 110 4.09 -10.85 -13.25
C LEU A 110 3.34 -12.11 -13.71
N HIS A 111 4.10 -13.14 -14.03
CA HIS A 111 3.55 -14.49 -14.22
C HIS A 111 3.40 -15.21 -12.86
N PRO A 112 2.63 -16.32 -12.77
CA PRO A 112 2.34 -17.00 -11.51
C PRO A 112 3.57 -17.33 -10.65
N GLU A 113 4.66 -17.80 -11.26
CA GLU A 113 5.91 -18.08 -10.54
C GLU A 113 6.53 -16.82 -9.91
N GLU A 114 6.55 -15.69 -10.64
CA GLU A 114 7.07 -14.42 -10.13
C GLU A 114 6.16 -13.84 -9.03
N PHE A 115 4.84 -13.99 -9.17
CA PHE A 115 3.90 -13.64 -8.11
C PHE A 115 4.16 -14.45 -6.84
N ALA A 116 4.25 -15.78 -6.96
CA ALA A 116 4.54 -16.68 -5.84
C ALA A 116 5.90 -16.34 -5.20
N ARG A 117 6.93 -16.03 -5.99
CA ARG A 117 8.24 -15.60 -5.51
C ARG A 117 8.16 -14.30 -4.70
N ARG A 118 7.42 -13.29 -5.17
CA ARG A 118 7.24 -12.01 -4.46
C ARG A 118 6.45 -12.17 -3.16
N VAL A 119 5.42 -13.00 -3.17
CA VAL A 119 4.64 -13.33 -1.96
C VAL A 119 5.50 -14.09 -0.96
N LYS A 120 6.30 -15.06 -1.41
CA LYS A 120 7.22 -15.82 -0.54
C LYS A 120 8.28 -14.95 0.12
N ALA A 121 8.71 -13.85 -0.52
CA ALA A 121 9.63 -12.90 0.11
C ALA A 121 9.07 -12.25 1.40
N LEU A 122 7.74 -12.28 1.60
CA LEU A 122 7.09 -11.79 2.82
C LEU A 122 7.36 -12.70 4.04
N GLU A 123 7.92 -13.90 3.87
CA GLU A 123 8.43 -14.73 4.98
C GLU A 123 9.49 -13.98 5.82
N SER A 124 10.19 -13.01 5.22
CA SER A 124 11.11 -12.11 5.93
C SER A 124 10.44 -11.25 7.02
N LEU A 125 9.11 -11.10 6.96
CA LEU A 125 8.29 -10.41 7.96
C LEU A 125 7.76 -11.37 9.06
N GLY A 126 8.17 -12.64 9.03
CA GLY A 126 7.74 -13.67 9.98
C GLY A 126 6.45 -14.41 9.58
N LEU A 127 6.05 -14.31 8.31
CA LEU A 127 4.95 -15.10 7.76
C LEU A 127 5.43 -16.51 7.39
N GLU A 128 4.52 -17.48 7.46
CA GLU A 128 4.70 -18.80 6.85
C GLU A 128 3.94 -18.79 5.51
N VAL A 129 4.60 -19.16 4.41
CA VAL A 129 4.00 -19.13 3.07
C VAL A 129 4.03 -20.52 2.44
N GLU A 130 2.85 -21.09 2.23
CA GLU A 130 2.69 -22.32 1.45
C GLU A 130 2.34 -21.97 -0.01
N ILE A 131 3.10 -22.52 -0.96
CA ILE A 131 2.81 -22.37 -2.39
C ILE A 131 2.11 -23.64 -2.87
N VAL A 132 0.92 -23.46 -3.44
CA VAL A 132 0.16 -24.53 -4.07
C VAL A 132 0.40 -24.48 -5.57
N GLU A 133 1.26 -25.38 -6.05
CA GLU A 133 1.59 -25.49 -7.47
C GLU A 133 0.56 -26.33 -8.24
N VAL A 134 0.36 -25.97 -9.51
CA VAL A 134 -0.44 -26.68 -10.51
C VAL A 134 0.28 -26.62 -11.86
N ASP A 135 -0.07 -27.53 -12.76
CA ASP A 135 0.49 -27.53 -14.11
C ASP A 135 0.03 -26.29 -14.90
N TRP A 136 0.86 -25.87 -15.86
CA TRP A 136 0.54 -24.71 -16.69
C TRP A 136 -0.75 -24.93 -17.49
N GLY A 137 -1.62 -23.93 -17.49
CA GLY A 137 -2.94 -24.01 -18.14
C GLY A 137 -4.04 -24.58 -17.25
N GLU A 138 -3.69 -25.12 -16.08
CA GLU A 138 -4.68 -25.41 -15.06
C GLU A 138 -5.09 -24.12 -14.34
N GLY A 139 -6.39 -23.99 -14.10
CA GLY A 139 -6.92 -22.88 -13.31
C GLY A 139 -6.51 -22.98 -11.84
N VAL A 140 -6.92 -21.99 -11.05
CA VAL A 140 -6.71 -22.01 -9.59
C VAL A 140 -7.38 -23.27 -8.99
N PRO A 141 -6.66 -24.12 -8.24
CA PRO A 141 -7.19 -25.38 -7.72
C PRO A 141 -8.06 -25.15 -6.46
N VAL A 142 -9.28 -24.64 -6.67
CA VAL A 142 -10.18 -24.21 -5.58
C VAL A 142 -10.43 -25.32 -4.55
N GLU A 143 -10.63 -26.56 -5.00
CA GLU A 143 -10.85 -27.71 -4.10
C GLU A 143 -9.65 -27.97 -3.20
N ARG A 144 -8.43 -27.85 -3.73
CA ARG A 144 -7.21 -28.03 -2.92
C ARG A 144 -7.07 -26.94 -1.86
N TYR A 145 -7.44 -25.70 -2.18
CA TYR A 145 -7.52 -24.64 -1.17
C TYR A 145 -8.58 -24.93 -0.11
N ALA A 146 -9.74 -25.45 -0.50
CA ALA A 146 -10.78 -25.82 0.45
C ALA A 146 -10.29 -26.92 1.41
N ASP A 147 -9.59 -27.94 0.90
CA ASP A 147 -9.01 -29.01 1.73
C ASP A 147 -7.96 -28.48 2.71
N ILE A 148 -7.05 -27.61 2.26
CA ILE A 148 -6.02 -27.00 3.13
C ILE A 148 -6.68 -26.15 4.22
N LEU A 149 -7.66 -25.31 3.87
CA LEU A 149 -8.37 -24.47 4.82
C LEU A 149 -9.21 -25.29 5.81
N ALA A 150 -9.82 -26.39 5.37
CA ALA A 150 -10.57 -27.29 6.24
C ALA A 150 -9.66 -28.02 7.24
N ALA A 151 -8.41 -28.31 6.85
CA ALA A 151 -7.40 -28.90 7.72
C ALA A 151 -6.85 -27.92 8.78
N ASP A 152 -6.96 -26.60 8.57
CA ASP A 152 -6.51 -25.57 9.50
C ASP A 152 -7.53 -25.31 10.64
N ALA A 153 -7.73 -26.33 11.48
CA ALA A 153 -8.58 -26.21 12.67
C ALA A 153 -8.09 -25.15 13.68
N GLY A 154 -6.82 -24.72 13.57
CA GLY A 154 -6.22 -23.70 14.41
C GLY A 154 -6.42 -22.27 13.92
N HIS A 155 -7.05 -22.07 12.76
CA HIS A 155 -7.18 -20.77 12.09
C HIS A 155 -5.83 -20.04 11.94
N LYS A 156 -4.76 -20.77 11.67
CA LYS A 156 -3.43 -20.20 11.43
C LYS A 156 -3.35 -19.48 10.09
N ILE A 157 -4.07 -19.97 9.07
CA ILE A 157 -4.14 -19.37 7.74
C ILE A 157 -4.98 -18.09 7.82
N LYS A 158 -4.35 -16.95 7.48
CA LYS A 158 -4.99 -15.63 7.54
C LYS A 158 -5.37 -15.06 6.18
N ALA A 159 -4.81 -15.61 5.11
CA ALA A 159 -5.06 -15.16 3.75
C ALA A 159 -4.81 -16.30 2.74
N VAL A 160 -5.55 -16.26 1.64
CA VAL A 160 -5.28 -17.05 0.43
C VAL A 160 -5.05 -16.06 -0.69
N LEU A 161 -3.95 -16.22 -1.41
CA LEU A 161 -3.57 -15.38 -2.54
C LEU A 161 -3.55 -16.26 -3.79
N ALA A 162 -4.16 -15.80 -4.87
CA ALA A 162 -4.16 -16.49 -6.15
C ALA A 162 -3.82 -15.50 -7.25
N CYS A 163 -2.99 -15.94 -8.20
CA CYS A 163 -2.70 -15.24 -9.43
C CYS A 163 -3.13 -16.15 -10.58
N HIS A 164 -3.96 -15.61 -11.47
CA HIS A 164 -4.34 -16.26 -12.71
C HIS A 164 -4.01 -15.29 -13.84
N ASN A 165 -3.40 -15.79 -14.90
CA ASN A 165 -3.12 -15.03 -16.10
C ASN A 165 -3.95 -15.63 -17.23
N GLU A 166 -4.91 -14.87 -17.75
CA GLU A 166 -5.60 -15.23 -18.98
C GLU A 166 -4.69 -14.84 -20.15
N THR A 167 -3.99 -15.82 -20.71
CA THR A 167 -3.35 -15.70 -22.03
C THR A 167 -3.90 -16.77 -22.96
#